data_AF-A0A662WXB6-F1
#
_entry.id   AF-A0A662WXB6-F1
#
_cell.length_a   1.000
_cell.length_b   1.000
_cell.length_c   1.000
_cell.angle_alpha   90.00
_cell.angle_beta   90.00
_cell.angle_gamma   90.00
#
_symmetry.space_group_name_H-M   'P 1'
#
loop_
_entity.id
_entity.type
_entity.pdbx_description
1 polymer ?
#
loop_
_entity_poly.entity_id
_entity_poly.type
_entity_poly.pdbx_seq_one_letter_code
_entity_poly.pdbx_strand_id
1 'polypeptide(L)' 'MKTAVGGLRSSLRAASSVRGPSRGVWTSQQFIEREEKHGAHNYHPLPVVLTKGQGCKVWDVEGKEYYDFLSAYSA' A
#
# COMPACT_ATOMS: atom_id res chain seq x y z
N MET A 1 14.07 52.39 22.14
CA MET A 1 13.02 51.61 21.43
C MET A 1 13.43 50.13 21.46
N LYS A 2 12.58 49.32 22.11
CA LYS A 2 12.46 47.85 22.27
C LYS A 2 13.53 46.89 21.70
N THR A 3 13.97 45.99 22.59
CA THR A 3 14.64 44.68 22.40
C THR A 3 13.66 43.57 21.95
N ALA A 4 14.18 42.53 21.26
CA ALA A 4 13.75 41.10 21.19
C ALA A 4 14.32 40.47 19.89
N VAL A 5 15.41 39.69 19.85
CA VAL A 5 15.59 38.27 20.21
C VAL A 5 14.51 37.31 19.70
N GLY A 6 14.91 36.39 18.81
CA GLY A 6 14.42 35.01 18.80
C GLY A 6 13.52 34.58 17.64
N GLY A 7 13.89 33.49 16.95
CA GLY A 7 12.93 32.76 16.13
C GLY A 7 13.49 31.84 15.04
N LEU A 8 14.47 30.99 15.36
CA LEU A 8 14.86 29.87 14.52
C LEU A 8 13.66 28.89 14.39
N ARG A 9 12.95 28.87 13.27
CA ARG A 9 11.93 27.85 12.99
C ARG A 9 12.47 26.83 12.00
N SER A 10 13.22 25.88 12.57
CA SER A 10 13.47 24.55 12.00
C SER A 10 12.12 23.87 11.73
N SER A 11 11.73 23.79 10.46
CA SER A 11 10.63 22.91 10.05
C SER A 11 11.22 21.51 9.87
N LEU A 12 11.21 20.72 10.95
CA LEU A 12 11.37 19.28 10.85
C LEU A 12 10.16 18.72 10.09
N ARG A 13 10.37 18.32 8.83
CA ARG A 13 9.46 17.42 8.14
C ARG A 13 9.34 16.16 8.99
N ALA A 14 8.12 15.81 9.40
CA ALA A 14 7.81 14.54 10.00
C ALA A 14 8.26 13.44 9.03
N ALA A 15 9.33 12.73 9.38
CA ALA A 15 9.69 11.48 8.75
C ALA A 15 8.58 10.49 9.09
N SER A 16 7.65 10.26 8.15
CA SER A 16 6.81 9.07 8.20
C SER A 16 7.75 7.88 8.14
N SER A 17 8.01 7.28 9.31
CA SER A 17 8.75 6.04 9.44
C SER A 17 7.96 4.97 8.70
N VAL A 18 8.22 4.84 7.39
CA VAL A 18 7.90 3.64 6.63
C VAL A 18 8.76 2.56 7.27
N ARG A 19 8.17 1.81 8.21
CA ARG A 19 8.80 0.61 8.75
C ARG A 19 9.10 -0.30 7.57
N GLY A 20 10.39 -0.53 7.31
CA GLY A 20 10.84 -1.47 6.29
C GLY A 20 10.25 -2.86 6.54
N PRO A 21 10.09 -3.68 5.50
CA PRO A 21 9.39 -4.96 5.60
C PRO A 21 10.08 -5.86 6.62
N SER A 22 9.35 -6.25 7.66
CA SER A 22 9.72 -7.34 8.57
C SER A 22 9.88 -8.61 7.75
N ARG A 23 10.96 -9.38 7.99
CA ARG A 23 11.21 -10.68 7.34
C ARG A 23 9.93 -11.54 7.38
N GLY A 24 9.20 -11.64 6.27
CA GLY A 24 8.01 -12.49 6.18
C GLY A 24 6.92 -12.10 5.17
N VAL A 25 6.83 -10.85 4.71
CA VAL A 25 5.75 -10.42 3.79
C VAL A 25 6.30 -10.12 2.40
N TRP A 26 5.75 -10.78 1.39
CA TRP A 26 6.07 -10.54 -0.02
C TRP A 26 5.34 -9.28 -0.51
N THR A 27 5.95 -8.53 -1.43
CA THR A 27 5.31 -7.38 -2.07
C THR A 27 4.34 -7.81 -3.17
N SER A 28 3.42 -6.93 -3.54
CA SER A 28 2.51 -7.10 -4.69
C SER A 28 3.29 -7.49 -5.95
N GLN A 29 4.42 -6.81 -6.21
CA GLN A 29 5.28 -7.11 -7.35
C GLN A 29 5.83 -8.53 -7.32
N GLN A 30 6.25 -9.04 -6.15
CA GLN A 30 6.77 -10.41 -6.01
C GLN A 30 5.69 -11.47 -6.26
N PHE A 31 4.43 -11.20 -5.88
CA PHE A 31 3.32 -12.08 -6.21
C PHE A 31 3.00 -12.06 -7.71
N ILE A 32 2.97 -10.89 -8.33
CA ILE A 32 2.74 -10.72 -9.78
C ILE A 32 3.83 -11.46 -10.57
N GLU A 33 5.11 -11.29 -10.22
CA GLU A 33 6.22 -11.98 -10.89
C GLU A 33 6.15 -13.50 -10.73
N ARG A 34 5.67 -13.98 -9.59
CA ARG A 34 5.47 -15.41 -9.36
C ARG A 34 4.34 -15.96 -10.21
N GLU A 35 3.22 -15.25 -10.32
CA GLU A 35 2.11 -15.62 -11.19
C GLU A 35 2.52 -15.56 -12.66
N GLU A 36 3.23 -14.53 -13.08
CA GLU A 36 3.78 -14.41 -14.43
C GLU A 36 4.66 -15.61 -14.81
N LYS A 37 5.48 -16.09 -13.86
CA LYS A 37 6.40 -17.22 -14.08
C LYS A 37 5.72 -18.59 -14.10
N HIS A 38 4.64 -18.76 -13.34
CA HIS A 38 4.09 -20.09 -13.03
C HIS A 38 2.61 -20.28 -13.40
N GLY A 39 1.87 -19.20 -13.65
CA GLY A 39 0.46 -19.19 -14.02
C GLY A 39 0.25 -19.14 -15.54
N ALA A 40 -0.95 -19.50 -15.98
CA ALA A 40 -1.35 -19.32 -17.37
C ALA A 40 -1.74 -17.85 -17.63
N HIS A 41 -1.38 -17.31 -18.79
CA HIS A 41 -1.60 -15.90 -19.13
C HIS A 41 -2.94 -15.66 -19.83
N ASN A 42 -4.05 -16.01 -19.18
CA ASN A 42 -5.41 -15.86 -19.71
C ASN A 42 -6.18 -14.66 -19.14
N TYR A 43 -5.61 -13.95 -18.17
CA TYR A 43 -6.18 -12.73 -17.59
C TYR A 43 -5.19 -11.57 -17.69
N HIS A 44 -5.73 -10.35 -17.73
CA HIS A 44 -4.96 -9.11 -17.59
C HIS A 44 -5.50 -8.32 -16.39
N PRO A 45 -5.16 -8.75 -15.15
CA PRO A 45 -5.71 -8.14 -13.94
C PRO A 45 -5.15 -6.73 -13.72
N LEU A 46 -5.86 -5.93 -12.93
CA LEU A 46 -5.30 -4.70 -12.39
C LEU A 46 -4.10 -5.05 -11.49
N PRO A 47 -3.05 -4.21 -11.44
CA PRO A 47 -1.82 -4.49 -10.69
C PRO A 47 -2.03 -4.25 -9.18
N VAL A 48 -2.89 -5.06 -8.57
CA VAL A 48 -3.23 -5.05 -7.14
C VAL A 48 -3.33 -6.48 -6.64
N VAL A 49 -2.68 -6.78 -5.52
CA VAL A 49 -2.69 -8.13 -4.92
C VAL A 49 -3.43 -8.07 -3.60
N LEU A 50 -4.67 -8.57 -3.57
CA LEU A 50 -5.53 -8.53 -2.40
C LEU A 50 -5.22 -9.67 -1.42
N THR A 51 -5.25 -9.38 -0.11
CA THR A 51 -4.96 -10.35 0.97
C THR A 51 -6.09 -10.50 1.98
N LYS A 52 -7.00 -9.52 2.06
CA LYS A 52 -8.13 -9.51 3.00
C LYS A 52 -9.34 -8.81 2.37
N GLY A 53 -10.54 -9.28 2.69
CA GLY A 53 -11.81 -8.59 2.40
C GLY A 53 -12.77 -8.60 3.60
N GLN A 54 -13.55 -7.54 3.77
CA GLN A 54 -14.59 -7.41 4.81
C GLN A 54 -15.65 -6.39 4.38
N GLY A 55 -16.89 -6.87 4.17
CA GLY A 55 -17.96 -6.02 3.63
C GLY A 55 -17.57 -5.47 2.25
N CYS A 56 -17.78 -4.18 2.01
CA CYS A 56 -17.40 -3.51 0.76
C CYS A 56 -15.92 -3.09 0.68
N LYS A 57 -15.07 -3.55 1.62
CA LYS A 57 -13.67 -3.14 1.72
C LYS A 57 -12.72 -4.32 1.49
N VAL A 58 -11.60 -4.05 0.82
CA VAL A 58 -10.50 -5.00 0.59
C VAL A 58 -9.15 -4.34 0.90
N TRP A 59 -8.16 -5.16 1.26
CA TRP A 59 -6.80 -4.70 1.55
C TRP A 59 -5.79 -5.45 0.68
N ASP A 60 -4.79 -4.74 0.16
CA ASP A 60 -3.64 -5.35 -0.52
C ASP A 60 -2.60 -5.87 0.49
N VAL A 61 -1.58 -6.56 -0.03
CA VAL A 61 -0.49 -7.15 0.78
C VAL A 61 0.39 -6.10 1.47
N GLU A 62 0.40 -4.86 0.98
CA GLU A 62 1.00 -3.69 1.62
C GLU A 62 0.10 -3.04 2.69
N GLY A 63 -1.15 -3.49 2.81
CA GLY A 63 -2.12 -3.03 3.81
C GLY A 63 -2.93 -1.80 3.40
N LYS A 64 -2.89 -1.38 2.13
CA LYS A 64 -3.73 -0.29 1.62
C LYS A 64 -5.16 -0.77 1.44
N GLU A 65 -6.11 0.04 1.90
CA GLU A 65 -7.54 -0.22 1.85
C GLU A 65 -8.16 0.34 0.57
N TYR A 66 -9.11 -0.41 0.00
CA TYR A 66 -9.91 -0.03 -1.17
C TYR A 66 -11.38 -0.36 -0.93
N TYR A 67 -12.27 0.38 -1.59
CA TYR A 67 -13.65 -0.07 -1.77
C TYR A 67 -13.75 -1.00 -2.98
N ASP A 68 -14.42 -2.14 -2.81
CA ASP A 68 -14.69 -3.08 -3.91
C ASP A 68 -15.97 -2.68 -4.65
N PHE A 69 -15.79 -2.17 -5.87
CA PHE A 69 -16.86 -1.77 -6.78
C PHE A 69 -17.13 -2.82 -7.87
N LEU A 70 -16.38 -3.93 -7.88
CA LEU A 70 -16.60 -5.05 -8.80
C LEU A 70 -17.44 -6.15 -8.14
N SER A 71 -17.26 -6.36 -6.83
CA SER A 71 -17.93 -7.40 -6.04
C SER A 71 -17.81 -8.78 -6.71
N ALA A 72 -16.62 -9.10 -7.23
CA ALA A 72 -16.33 -10.34 -7.96
C ALA A 72 -17.38 -10.71 -9.04
N TYR A 73 -17.84 -9.73 -9.82
CA TYR A 73 -18.92 -9.90 -10.81
C TYR A 73 -20.28 -10.33 -10.21
N SER A 74 -20.55 -9.95 -8.96
CA SER A 74 -21.78 -10.29 -8.21
C SER A 74 -21.99 -11.79 -7.97
N ALA A 75 -20.92 -12.58 -7.90
CA ALA A 75 -20.95 -14.01 -7.63
C ALA A 75 -21.30 -14.37 -6.18
#